data_AF-A0A9D6QKM4-F1
#
_entry.id   AF-A0A9D6QKM4-F1
#
_cell.length_a   1.000
_cell.length_b   1.000
_cell.length_c   1.000
_cell.angle_alpha   90.00
_cell.angle_beta   90.00
_cell.angle_gamma   90.00
#
_symmetry.space_group_name_H-M   'P 1'
#
loop_
_entity.id
_entity.type
_entity.pdbx_description
1 polymer ?
#
loop_
_entity_poly.entity_id
_entity_poly.type
_entity_poly.pdbx_seq_one_letter_code
_entity_poly.pdbx_strand_id
1 'polypeptide(L)'
;MKNFVSDSKESSRMFKSDLLEPLSKVHFSVPLIIYVPVIGFFLWKGISVEKFSWIVFIASFGCGLLFWTATEYVLHRFVFHFVPKSSWGQRLHFIFHGVHHDFPNDRLRLVMPPSVSIPLALGFY
;
A
#
# COMPACT_ATOMS: atom_id res chain seq x y z
N MET A 1 -3.09 23.10 15.51
CA MET A 1 -4.46 22.56 15.37
C MET A 1 -4.33 21.10 14.96
N LYS A 2 -5.02 20.15 15.60
CA LYS A 2 -4.96 18.74 15.20
C LYS A 2 -5.76 18.57 13.90
N ASN A 3 -5.16 18.03 12.84
CA ASN A 3 -5.78 17.86 11.52
C ASN A 3 -6.40 16.45 11.34
N PHE A 4 -6.83 15.80 12.43
CA PHE A 4 -7.35 14.45 12.42
C PHE A 4 -8.62 14.35 13.29
N VAL A 5 -9.47 13.37 12.99
CA VAL A 5 -10.77 13.18 13.64
C VAL A 5 -10.62 12.43 14.97
N SER A 6 -9.80 11.38 15.02
CA SER A 6 -9.57 10.59 16.24
C SER A 6 -8.19 9.95 16.26
N ASP A 7 -7.57 9.85 17.44
CA ASP A 7 -6.31 9.14 17.69
C ASP A 7 -6.50 7.76 18.32
N SER A 8 -7.74 7.25 18.32
CA SER A 8 -8.06 5.89 18.78
C SER A 8 -7.35 4.83 17.93
N LYS A 9 -7.07 3.69 18.57
CA LYS A 9 -6.55 2.49 17.90
C LYS A 9 -7.64 1.60 17.32
N GLU A 10 -8.88 1.83 17.72
CA GLU A 10 -10.07 1.07 17.33
C GLU A 10 -10.64 1.60 16.01
N SER A 11 -11.05 0.70 15.13
CA SER A 11 -11.64 1.08 13.84
C SER A 11 -13.12 1.43 13.97
N SER A 12 -13.47 2.67 13.66
CA SER A 12 -14.87 3.08 13.48
C SER A 12 -15.47 2.44 12.22
N ARG A 13 -16.79 2.24 12.17
CA ARG A 13 -17.44 1.63 10.99
C ARG A 13 -17.37 2.59 9.80
N MET A 14 -16.84 2.14 8.66
CA MET A 14 -16.65 2.95 7.46
C MET A 14 -17.68 2.65 6.37
N PHE A 15 -18.15 1.41 6.25
CA PHE A 15 -19.12 0.96 5.25
C PHE A 15 -20.43 0.54 5.91
N LYS A 16 -21.55 0.89 5.26
CA LYS A 16 -22.88 0.40 5.65
C LYS A 16 -22.99 -1.11 5.39
N SER A 17 -22.36 -1.61 4.33
CA SER A 17 -22.36 -3.03 3.97
C SER A 17 -21.58 -3.86 4.98
N ASP A 18 -22.22 -4.92 5.50
CA ASP A 18 -21.58 -5.92 6.37
C ASP A 18 -20.51 -6.76 5.65
N LEU A 19 -20.55 -6.80 4.31
CA LEU A 19 -19.54 -7.46 3.48
C LEU A 19 -18.30 -6.58 3.27
N LEU A 20 -18.48 -5.29 2.99
CA LEU A 20 -17.37 -4.39 2.66
C LEU A 20 -16.60 -3.90 3.90
N GLU A 21 -17.27 -3.80 5.05
CA GLU A 21 -16.63 -3.36 6.29
C GLU A 21 -15.41 -4.21 6.69
N PRO A 22 -15.48 -5.56 6.77
CA PRO A 22 -14.31 -6.37 7.09
C PRO A 22 -13.22 -6.30 6.02
N LEU A 23 -13.57 -6.16 4.73
CA LEU A 23 -12.59 -6.02 3.64
C LEU A 23 -11.79 -4.71 3.71
N SER A 24 -12.31 -3.72 4.44
CA SER A 24 -11.62 -2.44 4.69
C SER A 24 -10.62 -2.49 5.85
N LYS A 25 -10.59 -3.59 6.62
CA LYS A 25 -9.77 -3.76 7.81
C LYS A 25 -8.65 -4.75 7.52
N VAL A 26 -7.42 -4.26 7.47
CA VAL A 26 -6.24 -5.01 7.07
C VAL A 26 -5.20 -4.96 8.17
N HIS A 27 -4.88 -6.13 8.71
CA HIS A 27 -3.83 -6.26 9.71
C HIS A 27 -2.44 -6.02 9.09
N PHE A 28 -1.51 -5.45 9.84
CA PHE A 28 -0.17 -5.10 9.35
C PHE A 28 0.62 -6.30 8.80
N SER A 29 0.29 -7.53 9.23
CA SER A 29 0.94 -8.75 8.74
C SER A 29 0.52 -9.15 7.32
N VAL A 30 -0.62 -8.67 6.83
CA VAL A 30 -1.14 -9.04 5.49
C VAL A 30 -0.16 -8.69 4.37
N PRO A 31 0.35 -7.45 4.24
CA PRO A 31 1.35 -7.16 3.21
C PRO A 31 2.62 -8.00 3.35
N LEU A 32 3.04 -8.34 4.57
CA LEU A 32 4.21 -9.20 4.79
C LEU A 32 3.97 -10.62 4.26
N ILE A 33 2.82 -11.20 4.58
CA ILE A 33 2.44 -12.55 4.13
C ILE A 33 2.34 -12.62 2.61
N ILE A 34 1.86 -11.56 1.95
CA ILE A 34 1.73 -11.52 0.49
C ILE A 34 3.08 -11.29 -0.18
N TYR A 35 3.79 -10.23 0.20
CA TYR A 35 4.93 -9.75 -0.58
C TYR A 35 6.27 -10.37 -0.19
N VAL A 36 6.45 -10.85 1.05
CA VAL A 36 7.72 -11.52 1.44
C VAL A 36 7.95 -12.81 0.62
N PRO A 37 6.96 -13.70 0.43
CA PRO A 37 7.12 -14.86 -0.45
C PRO A 37 7.39 -14.47 -1.91
N VAL A 38 6.72 -13.43 -2.42
CA VAL A 38 6.93 -12.93 -3.80
C VAL A 38 8.35 -12.42 -3.98
N ILE A 39 8.85 -11.61 -3.04
CA ILE A 39 10.24 -11.16 -3.02
C ILE A 39 11.17 -12.36 -2.96
N GLY A 40 10.95 -13.32 -2.05
CA GLY A 40 11.76 -14.53 -1.93
C GLY A 40 11.81 -15.35 -3.22
N PHE A 41 10.68 -15.50 -3.92
CA PHE A 41 10.60 -16.15 -5.21
C PHE A 41 11.46 -15.44 -6.27
N PHE A 42 11.37 -14.11 -6.39
CA PHE A 42 12.15 -13.37 -7.38
C PHE A 42 13.66 -13.34 -7.05
N LEU A 43 14.03 -13.29 -5.77
CA LEU A 43 15.43 -13.41 -5.35
C LEU A 43 15.97 -14.80 -5.71
N TRP A 44 15.23 -15.87 -5.40
CA TRP A 44 15.59 -17.23 -5.77
C TRP A 44 15.68 -17.40 -7.29
N LYS A 45 14.72 -16.86 -8.05
CA LYS A 45 14.70 -16.92 -9.51
C LYS A 45 15.94 -16.24 -10.10
N GLY A 46 16.27 -15.03 -9.66
CA GLY A 46 17.44 -14.30 -10.14
C GLY A 46 18.77 -15.04 -9.91
N ILE A 47 18.96 -15.62 -8.72
CA ILE A 47 20.20 -16.32 -8.36
C ILE A 47 20.25 -17.74 -8.96
N SER A 48 19.18 -18.50 -8.80
CA SER A 48 19.18 -19.94 -9.04
C SER A 48 18.77 -20.33 -10.46
N VAL A 49 17.90 -19.54 -11.10
CA VAL A 49 17.38 -19.82 -12.45
C VAL A 49 18.08 -18.97 -13.48
N GLU A 50 18.05 -17.64 -13.33
CA GLU A 50 18.64 -16.69 -14.27
C GLU A 50 20.18 -16.56 -14.11
N LYS A 51 20.73 -17.13 -13.04
CA LYS A 51 22.17 -17.15 -12.74
C LYS A 51 22.83 -15.76 -12.79
N PHE A 52 22.15 -14.74 -12.26
CA PHE A 52 22.72 -13.40 -12.18
C PHE A 52 24.06 -13.41 -11.45
N SER A 53 25.06 -12.71 -12.01
CA SER A 53 26.27 -12.42 -11.26
C SER A 53 25.94 -11.55 -10.05
N TRP A 54 26.78 -11.61 -9.00
CA TRP A 54 26.56 -10.80 -7.80
C TRP A 54 26.47 -9.30 -8.09
N ILE A 55 27.25 -8.82 -9.07
CA ILE A 55 27.23 -7.41 -9.49
C ILE A 55 25.87 -7.07 -10.10
N VAL A 56 25.38 -7.87 -11.04
CA VAL A 56 24.07 -7.63 -11.69
C VAL A 56 22.95 -7.74 -10.67
N PHE A 57 23.01 -8.72 -9.77
CA PHE A 57 22.02 -8.91 -8.71
C PHE A 57 21.93 -7.70 -7.77
N ILE A 58 23.07 -7.27 -7.20
CA ILE A 58 23.13 -6.13 -6.28
C ILE A 58 22.72 -4.84 -6.99
N ALA A 59 23.20 -4.61 -8.22
CA ALA A 59 22.83 -3.44 -9.00
C ALA A 59 21.32 -3.42 -9.30
N SER A 60 20.74 -4.55 -9.72
CA SER A 60 19.30 -4.67 -10.01
C SER A 60 18.46 -4.43 -8.77
N PHE A 61 18.85 -5.04 -7.64
CA PHE A 61 18.18 -4.84 -6.36
C PHE A 61 18.25 -3.38 -5.89
N GLY A 62 19.43 -2.76 -5.98
CA GLY A 62 19.63 -1.35 -5.66
C GLY A 62 18.82 -0.40 -6.55
N CYS A 63 18.82 -0.64 -7.86
CA CYS A 63 17.96 0.09 -8.81
C CYS A 63 16.48 -0.07 -8.47
N GLY A 64 16.05 -1.29 -8.11
CA GLY A 64 14.68 -1.55 -7.66
C GLY A 64 14.30 -0.75 -6.41
N LEU A 65 15.19 -0.65 -5.42
CA LEU A 65 14.96 0.18 -4.23
C LEU A 65 14.87 1.67 -4.57
N LEU A 66 15.75 2.18 -5.44
CA LEU A 66 15.69 3.58 -5.88
C LEU A 66 14.42 3.87 -6.69
N PHE A 67 14.01 2.95 -7.55
CA PHE A 67 12.78 3.06 -8.29
C PHE A 67 11.55 3.02 -7.35
N TRP A 68 11.57 2.17 -6.33
CA TRP A 68 10.53 2.12 -5.31
C TRP A 68 10.41 3.44 -4.55
N THR A 69 11.52 4.02 -4.05
CA THR A 69 11.45 5.28 -3.29
C THR A 69 10.94 6.44 -4.14
N ALA A 70 11.34 6.50 -5.42
CA ALA A 70 10.79 7.48 -6.36
C ALA A 70 9.29 7.26 -6.62
N THR A 71 8.89 5.99 -6.81
CA THR A 71 7.48 5.60 -7.03
C THR A 71 6.63 5.91 -5.81
N GLU A 72 7.08 5.56 -4.61
CA GLU A 72 6.44 5.89 -3.33
C GLU A 72 6.21 7.40 -3.23
N TYR A 73 7.24 8.21 -3.47
CA TYR A 73 7.13 9.66 -3.42
C TYR A 73 6.09 10.19 -4.42
N VAL A 74 6.11 9.73 -5.66
CA VAL A 74 5.17 10.18 -6.71
C VAL A 74 3.74 9.77 -6.37
N LEU A 75 3.53 8.49 -6.03
CA LEU A 75 2.21 7.98 -5.68
C LEU A 75 1.66 8.70 -4.45
N HIS A 76 2.45 8.82 -3.39
CA HIS A 76 2.00 9.45 -2.16
C HIS A 76 1.66 10.93 -2.39
N ARG A 77 2.57 11.69 -3.01
CA ARG A 77 2.42 13.14 -3.18
C ARG A 77 1.34 13.52 -4.19
N PHE A 78 1.29 12.84 -5.34
CA PHE A 78 0.47 13.29 -6.47
C PHE A 78 -0.78 12.44 -6.70
N VAL A 79 -0.81 11.19 -6.25
CA VAL A 79 -1.97 10.31 -6.43
C VAL A 79 -2.78 10.23 -5.15
N PHE A 80 -2.15 9.83 -4.04
CA PHE A 80 -2.85 9.62 -2.78
C PHE A 80 -3.29 10.92 -2.12
N HIS A 81 -2.53 12.01 -2.30
CA HIS A 81 -2.89 13.36 -1.84
C HIS A 81 -3.70 14.19 -2.86
N PHE A 82 -4.08 13.62 -4.00
CA PHE A 82 -5.01 14.27 -4.91
C PHE A 82 -6.44 14.16 -4.38
N VAL A 83 -7.06 15.30 -4.05
CA VAL A 83 -8.45 15.36 -3.56
C VAL A 83 -9.39 15.76 -4.70
N PRO A 84 -10.24 14.84 -5.20
CA PRO A 84 -11.18 15.16 -6.27
C PRO A 84 -12.29 16.11 -5.78
N LYS A 85 -12.87 16.90 -6.70
CA LYS A 85 -13.97 17.81 -6.36
C LYS A 85 -15.33 17.11 -6.22
N SER A 86 -15.56 16.02 -6.97
CA SER A 86 -16.83 15.31 -6.96
C SER A 86 -17.05 14.56 -5.64
N SER A 87 -18.29 14.46 -5.18
CA SER A 87 -18.64 13.76 -3.93
C SER A 87 -18.20 12.30 -3.94
N TRP A 88 -18.42 11.60 -5.06
CA TRP A 88 -17.95 10.24 -5.25
C TRP A 88 -16.42 10.14 -5.23
N GLY A 89 -15.71 11.08 -5.87
CA GLY A 89 -14.25 11.10 -5.87
C GLY A 89 -13.66 11.39 -4.48
N GLN A 90 -14.27 12.28 -3.71
CA GLN A 90 -13.88 12.50 -2.31
C GLN A 90 -14.06 11.25 -1.46
N ARG A 91 -15.17 10.52 -1.66
CA ARG A 91 -15.42 9.25 -0.97
C ARG A 91 -14.36 8.20 -1.33
N LEU A 92 -13.98 8.12 -2.60
CA LEU A 92 -12.90 7.23 -3.05
C LEU A 92 -11.56 7.63 -2.42
N HIS A 93 -11.16 8.89 -2.52
CA HIS A 93 -9.95 9.42 -1.89
C HIS A 93 -9.89 9.09 -0.38
N PHE A 94 -11.01 9.27 0.33
CA PHE A 94 -11.09 8.93 1.75
C PHE A 94 -10.80 7.44 2.00
N ILE A 95 -11.40 6.54 1.23
CA ILE A 95 -11.19 5.08 1.39
C ILE A 95 -9.73 4.69 1.13
N PHE A 96 -9.06 5.32 0.17
CA PHE A 96 -7.71 4.94 -0.25
C PHE A 96 -6.60 5.55 0.60
N HIS A 97 -6.75 6.81 1.04
CA HIS A 97 -5.69 7.54 1.75
C HIS A 97 -6.21 8.47 2.85
N GLY A 98 -7.34 9.15 2.62
CA GLY A 98 -7.85 10.14 3.58
C GLY A 98 -8.17 9.56 4.96
N VAL A 99 -8.62 8.31 5.04
CA VAL A 99 -8.91 7.62 6.31
C VAL A 99 -7.69 7.52 7.22
N HIS A 100 -6.50 7.36 6.66
CA HIS A 100 -5.26 7.33 7.43
C HIS A 100 -4.92 8.69 8.04
N HIS A 101 -5.21 9.80 7.33
CA HIS A 101 -5.01 11.15 7.88
C HIS A 101 -6.00 11.48 8.99
N ASP A 102 -7.27 11.07 8.82
CA ASP A 102 -8.32 11.33 9.81
C ASP A 102 -8.23 10.41 11.04
N PHE A 103 -7.70 9.19 10.88
CA PHE A 103 -7.57 8.16 11.91
C PHE A 103 -6.15 7.56 11.93
N PRO A 104 -5.11 8.35 12.27
CA PRO A 104 -3.71 7.95 12.10
C PRO A 104 -3.26 6.77 12.98
N ASN A 105 -4.05 6.39 13.99
CA ASN A 105 -3.73 5.27 14.88
C ASN A 105 -4.63 4.04 14.68
N ASP A 106 -5.58 4.06 13.74
CA ASP A 106 -6.45 2.90 13.46
C ASP A 106 -5.63 1.75 12.88
N ARG A 107 -5.33 0.76 13.72
CA ARG A 107 -4.38 -0.34 13.43
C ARG A 107 -4.75 -1.18 12.20
N LEU A 108 -6.02 -1.16 11.80
CA LEU A 108 -6.52 -1.96 10.68
C LEU A 108 -6.68 -1.15 9.40
N ARG A 109 -6.38 0.16 9.41
CA ARG A 109 -6.52 1.03 8.22
C ARG A 109 -5.25 1.83 7.92
N LEU A 110 -4.11 1.36 8.43
CA LEU A 110 -2.79 1.92 8.15
C LEU A 110 -2.19 1.41 6.85
N VAL A 111 -2.31 0.10 6.60
CA VAL A 111 -1.70 -0.54 5.43
C VAL A 111 -2.67 -0.55 4.26
N MET A 112 -2.14 -0.45 3.05
CA MET A 112 -2.95 -0.49 1.84
C MET A 112 -3.60 -1.87 1.67
N PRO A 113 -4.92 -1.95 1.42
CA PRO A 113 -5.58 -3.23 1.26
C PRO A 113 -5.11 -4.00 0.01
N PRO A 114 -5.13 -5.35 0.02
CA PRO A 114 -4.72 -6.16 -1.13
C PRO A 114 -5.48 -5.85 -2.42
N SER A 115 -6.77 -5.50 -2.32
CA SER A 115 -7.60 -5.10 -3.45
C SER A 115 -7.12 -3.85 -4.18
N VAL A 116 -6.24 -3.04 -3.55
CA VAL A 116 -5.60 -1.86 -4.15
C VAL A 116 -4.15 -2.15 -4.47
N SER A 117 -3.39 -2.73 -3.53
CA SER A 117 -1.95 -2.91 -3.69
C SER A 117 -1.58 -3.92 -4.77
N ILE A 118 -2.36 -5.01 -4.96
CA ILE A 118 -2.06 -6.03 -5.97
C ILE A 118 -2.28 -5.49 -7.39
N PRO A 119 -3.44 -4.87 -7.74
CA PRO A 119 -3.60 -4.26 -9.07
C PRO A 119 -2.56 -3.18 -9.36
N LEU A 120 -2.19 -2.37 -8.35
CA LEU A 120 -1.15 -1.38 -8.49
C LEU A 120 0.20 -2.03 -8.81
N ALA A 121 0.60 -3.07 -8.07
CA ALA A 121 1.84 -3.80 -8.32
C ALA A 121 1.88 -4.44 -9.71
N LEU A 122 0.77 -5.04 -10.16
CA LEU A 122 0.64 -5.59 -11.52
C LEU A 122 0.72 -4.52 -12.61
N GLY A 123 0.34 -3.27 -12.33
CA GLY A 123 0.50 -2.16 -13.28
C GLY A 123 1.96 -1.75 -13.51
N PHE A 124 2.87 -2.10 -12.60
CA PHE A 124 4.31 -1.84 -12.72
C PHE A 124 5.11 -3.01 -13.28
N TYR A 125 4.54 -4.22 -13.29
CA TYR A 125 5.18 -5.44 -13.78
C TYR A 125 4.84 -5.70 -15.25
#